data_AF-Q092G6-F1
#
_entry.id   AF-Q092G6-F1
#
_cell.length_a   1.000
_cell.length_b   1.000
_cell.length_c   1.000
_cell.angle_alpha   90.00
_cell.angle_beta   90.00
_cell.angle_gamma   90.00
#
_symmetry.space_group_name_H-M   'P 1'
#
loop_
_entity.id
_entity.type
_entity.pdbx_description
1 polymer ?
#
loop_
_entity_poly.entity_id
_entity_poly.type
_entity_poly.pdbx_seq_one_letter_code
_entity_poly.pdbx_strand_id
1 'polypeptide(L)' 'MKPPSKPPEPAGAPAPRPELDDAPPVLGSWRNIYLFVLGTLALLIALFWALTRAYS' A
#
# COMPACT_ATOMS: atom_id res chain seq x y z
N MET A 1 6.99 -2.77 -52.14
CA MET A 1 5.70 -2.59 -51.44
C MET A 1 5.98 -2.55 -49.94
N LYS A 2 5.70 -1.43 -49.27
CA LYS A 2 5.92 -1.25 -47.82
C LYS A 2 4.72 -1.84 -47.06
N PRO A 3 4.90 -2.62 -45.98
CA PRO A 3 3.78 -3.18 -45.23
C PRO A 3 2.94 -2.06 -44.58
N PRO A 4 1.62 -2.28 -44.38
CA PRO A 4 0.71 -1.23 -43.90
C PRO A 4 1.05 -0.85 -42.45
N SER A 5 1.19 0.45 -42.20
CA SER A 5 1.39 1.02 -40.87
C SER A 5 0.12 0.84 -40.03
N LYS A 6 0.24 0.10 -38.92
CA LYS A 6 -0.84 -0.18 -37.98
C LYS A 6 -1.48 1.15 -37.48
N PRO A 7 -2.82 1.27 -37.38
CA PRO A 7 -3.49 2.49 -36.92
C PRO A 7 -3.07 2.89 -35.49
N PRO A 8 -3.09 4.17 -35.11
CA PRO A 8 -2.76 4.60 -33.76
C PRO A 8 -3.83 4.08 -32.80
N GLU A 9 -3.42 3.15 -31.95
CA GLU A 9 -4.24 2.59 -30.87
C GLU A 9 -4.68 3.76 -29.96
N PRO A 10 -5.98 3.88 -29.63
CA PRO A 10 -6.45 4.93 -28.74
C PRO A 10 -5.72 4.74 -27.41
N ALA A 11 -5.22 5.84 -26.81
CA ALA A 11 -4.47 5.83 -25.55
C ALA A 11 -5.27 5.08 -24.47
N GLY A 12 -5.09 3.77 -24.43
CA GLY A 12 -5.77 2.88 -23.51
C GLY A 12 -5.36 3.28 -22.11
N ALA A 13 -6.33 3.28 -21.20
CA ALA A 13 -6.05 3.39 -19.77
C ALA A 13 -4.83 2.53 -19.42
N PRO A 14 -3.89 3.04 -18.61
CA PRO A 14 -2.62 2.38 -18.38
C PRO A 14 -2.87 0.92 -18.00
N ALA A 15 -2.21 0.01 -18.72
CA ALA A 15 -2.31 -1.41 -18.45
C ALA A 15 -2.07 -1.67 -16.96
N PRO A 16 -2.85 -2.56 -16.30
CA PRO A 16 -2.61 -2.95 -14.91
C PRO A 16 -1.13 -3.33 -14.77
N ARG A 17 -0.41 -2.68 -13.85
CA ARG A 17 1.00 -2.91 -13.61
C ARG A 17 1.15 -3.92 -12.46
N PRO A 18 1.28 -5.22 -12.73
CA PRO A 18 1.34 -6.25 -11.70
C PRO A 18 2.56 -6.08 -10.78
N GLU A 19 3.62 -5.41 -11.23
CA GLU A 19 4.75 -4.99 -10.39
C GLU A 19 4.39 -4.07 -9.20
N LEU A 20 3.19 -3.46 -9.17
CA LEU A 20 2.70 -2.72 -7.98
C LEU A 20 1.91 -3.61 -7.00
N ASP A 21 1.48 -4.81 -7.43
CA ASP A 21 0.74 -5.79 -6.63
C ASP A 21 1.67 -6.77 -5.88
N ASP A 22 2.99 -6.59 -5.97
CA ASP A 22 3.96 -7.37 -5.21
C ASP A 22 3.74 -7.16 -3.70
N ALA A 23 3.12 -8.14 -3.07
CA ALA A 23 2.86 -8.13 -1.64
C ALA A 23 4.19 -8.29 -0.87
N PRO A 24 4.48 -7.44 0.13
CA PRO A 24 5.76 -7.42 0.80
C PRO A 24 6.01 -8.74 1.57
N PRO A 25 7.24 -9.29 1.50
CA PRO A 25 7.55 -10.65 1.93
C PRO A 25 7.44 -10.87 3.45
N VAL A 26 7.37 -9.81 4.25
CA VAL A 26 7.48 -9.88 5.71
C VAL A 26 6.15 -10.23 6.38
N LEU A 27 5.02 -9.78 5.81
CA LEU A 27 3.69 -10.01 6.37
C LEU A 27 2.68 -10.57 5.34
N GLY A 28 3.15 -10.92 4.14
CA GLY A 28 2.38 -11.57 3.08
C GLY A 28 1.32 -10.70 2.39
N SER A 29 0.89 -9.60 3.00
CA SER A 29 -0.04 -8.64 2.40
C SER A 29 0.17 -7.24 2.97
N TRP A 30 0.01 -6.21 2.13
CA TRP A 30 -0.01 -4.80 2.53
C TRP A 30 -1.01 -4.52 3.65
N ARG A 31 -2.15 -5.22 3.63
CA ARG A 31 -3.18 -5.12 4.68
C ARG A 31 -2.62 -5.42 6.06
N ASN A 32 -1.76 -6.43 6.18
CA ASN A 32 -1.21 -6.86 7.47
C ASN A 32 -0.21 -5.83 8.01
N ILE A 33 0.57 -5.19 7.13
CA ILE A 33 1.43 -4.07 7.50
C ILE A 33 0.59 -2.90 8.01
N TYR A 34 -0.48 -2.53 7.29
CA TYR A 34 -1.35 -1.44 7.74
C TYR A 34 -1.98 -1.74 9.10
N LEU A 35 -2.47 -2.96 9.32
CA LEU A 35 -3.00 -3.38 10.62
C LEU A 35 -1.94 -3.35 11.72
N PHE A 36 -0.71 -3.79 11.43
CA PHE A 36 0.38 -3.75 12.39
C PHE A 36 0.73 -2.31 12.78
N VAL A 37 0.94 -1.43 11.80
CA VAL A 37 1.24 -0.01 12.03
C VAL A 37 0.11 0.67 12.82
N LEU A 38 -1.15 0.42 12.44
CA LEU A 38 -2.31 1.00 13.11
C LEU A 38 -2.43 0.49 14.56
N GLY A 39 -2.15 -0.80 14.78
CA GLY A 39 -2.13 -1.41 16.11
C GLY A 39 -1.02 -0.84 16.99
N THR A 40 0.21 -0.70 16.46
CA THR A 40 1.32 -0.07 17.19
C THR A 40 1.02 1.38 17.54
N LEU A 41 0.43 2.14 16.61
CA LEU A 41 0.02 3.53 16.88
C LEU A 41 -1.00 3.59 18.01
N ALA A 42 -2.06 2.77 17.95
CA ALA A 42 -3.08 2.72 19.00
C ALA A 42 -2.49 2.31 20.37
N LEU A 43 -1.55 1.36 20.38
CA LEU A 43 -0.83 0.94 21.59
C LEU A 43 -0.02 2.10 22.19
N LEU A 44 0.72 2.84 21.37
CA LEU A 44 1.49 3.99 21.82
C LEU A 44 0.59 5.09 22.39
N ILE A 45 -0.53 5.38 21.73
CA ILE A 45 -1.53 6.32 22.24
C ILE A 45 -2.05 5.87 23.60
N ALA A 46 -2.45 4.61 23.74
CA ALA A 46 -2.93 4.07 25.01
C ALA A 46 -1.86 4.11 26.11
N LEU A 47 -0.61 3.80 25.77
CA LEU A 47 0.53 3.85 26.69
C LEU A 47 0.78 5.28 27.18
N PHE A 48 0.88 6.25 26.26
CA PHE A 48 1.10 7.65 26.63
C PHE A 48 -0.08 8.24 27.38
N TRP A 49 -1.31 7.86 27.02
CA TRP A 49 -2.51 8.24 27.76
C TRP A 49 -2.46 7.72 29.20
N ALA A 50 -2.12 6.44 29.39
CA ALA A 50 -2.01 5.84 30.73
C ALA A 50 -0.91 6.50 31.56
N LEU A 51 0.26 6.76 30.96
CA LEU A 51 1.35 7.47 31.63
C LEU A 51 0.94 8.90 32.01
N THR A 52 0.34 9.64 31.08
CA THR A 52 -0.18 10.99 31.36
C THR A 52 -1.19 10.95 32.50
N ARG A 53 -2.08 9.96 32.52
CA ARG A 53 -3.08 9.82 33.59
C ARG A 53 -2.48 9.45 34.95
N ALA A 54 -1.38 8.69 34.97
CA ALA A 54 -0.73 8.22 36.18
C ALA A 54 0.18 9.28 36.84
N TYR A 55 0.77 10.17 36.03
CA TYR A 55 1.76 11.15 36.48
C TYR A 55 1.28 12.62 36.39
N SER A 56 0.05 12.86 35.92
CA SER A 56 -0.64 14.14 36.01
C SER A 56 -1.68 14.13 37.12
#